data_AF-A0A1H6F7R9-F1
#
_entry.id   AF-A0A1H6F7R9-F1
#
_cell.length_a   1.000
_cell.length_b   1.000
_cell.length_c   1.000
_cell.angle_alpha   90.00
_cell.angle_beta   90.00
_cell.angle_gamma   90.00
#
_symmetry.space_group_name_H-M   'P 1'
#
loop_
_entity.id
_entity.type
_entity.pdbx_description
1 polymer ?
#
loop_
_entity_poly.entity_id
_entity_poly.type
_entity_poly.pdbx_seq_one_letter_code
_entity_poly.pdbx_strand_id
1 'polypeptide(L)' 'MAMALTDMTKQEFEEFFSDLLERKLLELLVDPDKGLLLQERLQERLLRQQKTTAQGQRGRSFEDVAAQLGL' A
#
# COMPACT_ATOMS: atom_id res chain seq x y z
N MET A 1 -14.11 -14.37 10.99
CA MET A 1 -13.56 -15.54 10.29
C MET A 1 -12.67 -15.02 9.16
N ALA A 2 -11.43 -15.50 9.06
CA ALA A 2 -10.58 -15.18 7.91
C ALA A 2 -11.05 -16.06 6.75
N MET A 3 -11.64 -15.45 5.72
CA MET A 3 -11.95 -16.13 4.46
C MET A 3 -10.66 -16.17 3.65
N ALA A 4 -10.24 -17.35 3.19
CA ALA A 4 -9.10 -17.42 2.31
C ALA A 4 -9.50 -16.81 0.94
N LEU A 5 -8.56 -16.14 0.27
CA LEU A 5 -8.80 -15.60 -1.07
C LEU A 5 -9.23 -16.69 -2.07
N THR A 6 -8.83 -17.94 -1.82
CA THR A 6 -9.22 -19.13 -2.59
C THR A 6 -10.68 -19.51 -2.44
N ASP A 7 -11.33 -19.03 -1.38
CA ASP A 7 -12.73 -19.34 -1.08
C ASP A 7 -13.68 -18.30 -1.67
N MET A 8 -13.14 -17.21 -2.25
CA MET A 8 -13.92 -16.18 -2.92
C MET A 8 -14.24 -16.61 -4.35
N THR A 9 -15.48 -16.36 -4.76
CA THR A 9 -15.81 -16.40 -6.19
C THR A 9 -15.09 -15.26 -6.93
N LYS A 10 -14.98 -15.40 -8.25
CA LYS A 10 -14.36 -14.37 -9.08
C LYS A 10 -15.01 -12.99 -8.89
N GLN A 11 -16.35 -12.96 -8.79
CA GLN A 11 -17.10 -11.73 -8.59
C GLN A 11 -16.82 -11.12 -7.22
N GLU A 12 -16.83 -11.92 -6.15
CA GLU A 12 -16.51 -11.43 -4.80
C GLU A 12 -15.07 -10.92 -4.70
N PHE A 13 -14.13 -11.55 -5.41
CA PHE A 13 -12.76 -11.09 -5.48
C PHE A 13 -12.62 -9.77 -6.25
N GLU A 14 -13.32 -9.61 -7.39
CA GLU A 14 -13.32 -8.37 -8.17
C GLU A 14 -13.94 -7.21 -7.39
N GLU A 15 -15.03 -7.46 -6.65
CA GLU A 15 -15.66 -6.47 -5.76
C GLU A 15 -14.75 -6.10 -4.59
N PHE A 16 -14.18 -7.09 -3.89
CA PHE A 16 -13.22 -6.86 -2.81
C PHE A 16 -12.00 -6.06 -3.28
N PHE A 17 -11.46 -6.40 -4.45
CA PHE A 17 -10.29 -5.74 -5.00
C PHE A 17 -10.60 -4.31 -5.46
N SER A 18 -11.78 -4.09 -6.06
CA SER A 18 -12.24 -2.76 -6.47
C SER A 18 -12.43 -1.84 -5.26
N ASP A 19 -13.08 -2.31 -4.20
CA ASP A 19 -13.24 -1.57 -2.95
C ASP A 19 -11.89 -1.24 -2.29
N LEU A 20 -10.97 -2.20 -2.31
CA LEU A 20 -9.62 -1.99 -1.80
C LEU A 20 -8.88 -0.93 -2.61
N LEU A 21 -8.95 -1.00 -3.94
CA LEU A 21 -8.33 -0.04 -4.84
C LEU A 21 -8.92 1.36 -4.67
N GLU A 22 -10.24 1.50 -4.63
CA GLU A 22 -10.91 2.78 -4.44
C GLU A 22 -10.49 3.44 -3.13
N ARG A 23 -10.46 2.68 -2.03
CA ARG A 23 -9.96 3.17 -0.73
C ARG A 23 -8.49 3.58 -0.81
N LYS A 24 -7.64 2.85 -1.54
CA LYS A 24 -6.23 3.23 -1.74
C LYS A 24 -6.08 4.50 -2.58
N LEU A 25 -6.89 4.65 -3.62
CA LEU A 25 -6.87 5.83 -4.47
C LEU A 25 -7.34 7.06 -3.68
N LEU A 26 -8.43 6.98 -2.92
CA LEU A 26 -8.91 8.07 -2.07
C LEU A 26 -7.91 8.48 -0.98
N GLU A 27 -7.08 7.55 -0.49
CA GLU A 27 -6.00 7.89 0.45
C GLU A 27 -4.82 8.61 -0.23
N LEU A 28 -4.56 8.31 -1.51
CA LEU A 28 -3.45 8.88 -2.29
C LEU A 28 -3.82 10.21 -2.97
N LEU A 29 -5.08 10.37 -3.34
CA LEU A 29 -5.60 11.57 -3.99
C LEU A 29 -5.85 12.65 -2.94
N VAL A 30 -4.85 13.51 -2.80
CA VAL A 30 -4.99 14.79 -2.11
C VAL A 30 -5.77 15.72 -3.02
N ASP A 31 -6.56 16.63 -2.42
CA ASP A 31 -7.19 17.75 -3.13
C ASP A 31 -6.12 18.50 -3.95
N PRO A 32 -6.14 18.41 -5.29
CA PRO A 32 -5.09 18.97 -6.14
C PRO A 32 -4.99 20.49 -5.98
N ASP A 33 -6.08 21.15 -5.56
CA ASP A 33 -6.13 22.60 -5.33
C ASP A 33 -5.46 23.02 -4.01
N LYS A 34 -5.16 22.06 -3.12
CA LYS A 34 -4.45 22.27 -1.85
C LYS A 34 -2.99 21.83 -1.90
N GLY A 35 -2.50 21.47 -3.08
CA GLY A 35 -1.20 20.83 -3.27
C GLY A 35 -1.24 19.36 -2.85
N LEU A 36 -0.33 18.56 -3.41
CA LEU A 36 -0.23 17.11 -3.18
C LEU A 36 0.30 16.76 -1.76
N LEU A 37 -0.27 17.36 -0.72
CA LEU A 37 0.04 17.10 0.68
C LEU A 37 -0.53 15.75 1.11
N LEU A 38 0.34 14.75 1.28
CA LEU A 38 -0.07 13.42 1.77
C LEU A 38 -1.00 13.56 2.99
N GLN A 39 -2.17 12.91 2.93
CA GLN A 39 -3.07 12.86 4.08
C GLN A 39 -2.31 12.33 5.31
N GLU A 40 -2.52 12.94 6.48
CA GLU A 40 -1.79 12.56 7.71
C GLU A 40 -1.89 11.05 8.00
N ARG A 41 -3.07 10.46 7.81
CA ARG A 41 -3.29 9.01 7.97
C ARG A 41 -2.49 8.16 6.99
N LEU A 42 -2.35 8.63 5.74
CA LEU A 42 -1.51 7.98 4.74
C LEU A 42 -0.04 8.12 5.11
N GLN A 43 0.41 9.33 5.48
CA GLN A 43 1.78 9.59 5.92
C GLN A 43 2.16 8.70 7.11
N GLU A 44 1.34 8.67 8.16
CA GLU A 44 1.57 7.79 9.31
C GLU A 44 1.64 6.32 8.92
N ARG A 45 0.76 5.87 8.01
CA ARG A 45 0.80 4.49 7.53
C ARG A 45 2.05 4.20 6.72
N LEU A 46 2.46 5.10 5.84
CA LEU A 46 3.69 4.96 5.06
C LEU A 46 4.92 4.96 5.98
N LEU A 47 4.93 5.79 7.02
CA LEU A 47 5.96 5.77 8.06
C LEU A 47 5.97 4.45 8.83
N ARG A 48 4.81 3.92 9.21
CA ARG A 48 4.71 2.58 9.82
C ARG A 48 5.20 1.50 8.85
N GLN A 49 4.84 1.57 7.58
CA GLN A 49 5.25 0.61 6.56
C GLN A 49 6.75 0.68 6.30
N GLN A 50 7.32 1.88 6.13
CA GLN A 50 8.76 2.10 6.01
C GLN A 50 9.49 1.55 7.23
N LYS A 51 8.98 1.77 8.45
CA LYS A 51 9.51 1.16 9.67
C LYS A 51 9.46 -0.36 9.62
N THR A 52 8.34 -0.96 9.22
CA THR A 52 8.24 -2.43 9.09
C THR A 52 9.10 -3.00 7.98
N THR A 53 9.32 -2.26 6.90
CA THR A 53 10.21 -2.64 5.79
C THR A 53 11.68 -2.53 6.18
N ALA A 54 12.05 -1.46 6.89
CA ALA A 54 13.38 -1.32 7.48
C ALA A 54 13.65 -2.37 8.56
N GLN A 55 12.61 -2.79 9.30
CA GLN A 55 12.67 -3.90 10.26
C GLN A 55 12.66 -5.29 9.61
N GLY A 56 12.66 -5.37 8.26
CA GLY A 56 12.64 -6.64 7.52
C GLY A 56 11.34 -7.45 7.68
N GLN A 57 10.33 -6.88 8.33
CA GLN A 57 9.05 -7.54 8.60
C GLN A 57 8.13 -7.52 7.36
N ARG A 58 8.44 -6.70 6.34
CA ARG A 58 7.60 -6.50 5.14
C ARG A 58 8.34 -5.84 3.96
N GLY A 59 8.48 -6.50 2.79
CA GLY A 59 9.27 -5.99 1.63
C GLY A 59 10.80 -6.07 1.88
N ARG A 60 11.77 -5.82 0.98
CA ARG A 60 11.91 -5.59 -0.49
C ARG A 60 12.85 -6.66 -1.09
N SER A 61 12.87 -6.78 -2.42
CA SER A 61 13.87 -7.57 -3.18
C SER A 61 15.26 -6.93 -3.14
N PHE A 62 16.24 -7.73 -3.52
CA PHE A 62 17.39 -7.99 -2.68
C PHE A 62 18.66 -7.26 -3.11
N GLU A 63 19.20 -7.54 -4.30
CA GLU A 63 20.25 -6.67 -4.85
C GLU A 63 19.73 -5.26 -5.16
N ASP A 64 18.42 -5.11 -5.11
CA ASP A 64 17.71 -4.03 -5.78
C ASP A 64 17.55 -2.79 -4.93
N VAL A 65 17.61 -2.94 -3.62
CA VAL A 65 17.89 -1.75 -2.82
C VAL A 65 19.35 -1.35 -3.02
N ALA A 66 20.24 -2.33 -3.25
CA ALA A 66 21.69 -2.14 -3.30
C ALA A 66 22.05 -1.24 -4.48
N ALA A 67 21.72 -1.67 -5.69
CA ALA A 67 22.06 -0.87 -6.85
C ALA A 67 21.34 0.49 -6.85
N GLN A 68 20.11 0.57 -6.33
CA GLN A 68 19.25 1.76 -6.51
C GLN A 68 19.85 3.04 -5.97
N LEU A 69 20.79 2.94 -5.04
CA LEU A 69 21.49 4.10 -4.51
C LEU A 69 22.93 4.24 -5.03
N GLY A 70 23.39 3.29 -5.84
CA GLY A 70 24.77 3.19 -6.31
C GLY A 70 25.66 2.28 -5.46
N LEU A 71 25.14 1.13 -5.00
CA LEU A 71 25.88 0.12 -4.22
C LEU A 71 25.96 -1.22 -4.98
#